data_AF-A0A849BV76-F1
#
_entry.id   AF-A0A849BV76-F1
#
_cell.length_a   1.000
_cell.length_b   1.000
_cell.length_c   1.000
_cell.angle_alpha   90.00
_cell.angle_beta   90.00
_cell.angle_gamma   90.00
#
_symmetry.space_group_name_H-M   'P 1'
#
loop_
_entity.id
_entity.type
_entity.pdbx_description
1 polymer ?
#
loop_
_entity_poly.entity_id
_entity_poly.type
_entity_poly.pdbx_seq_one_letter_code
_entity_poly.pdbx_strand_id
1 'polypeptide(L)'
;MLARRLVDAGQPTPAWAAQGLEAQLFATTRPGLIAPDIQPLFLSWVYPLVAQLLHPYSRGEMRLRSADPTDAPRYDPRVFSDPRDLETLVDNLELLREIAAQEALYEWIDVEAIPGPGLRSREQLRDHARATVVSGHHQIGTARMGLDAASVVDAQLRALIAAQPELAADVLADTITAFDGLHPDDTDALVRTALAWFEFRGSTAAVGKRLHLHRNTVLHRLERIEKLTGAAFAVPAGAALLYVTLQAWLLRTPGEHTI
;
A
#
# COMPACT_ATOMS: atom_id res chain seq x y z
N MET A 1 23.78 16.15 22.95
CA MET A 1 24.45 14.92 23.44
C MET A 1 23.58 13.75 23.00
N LEU A 2 23.98 12.74 22.25
CA LEU A 2 25.29 12.26 21.81
C LEU A 2 24.99 11.49 20.49
N ALA A 3 25.35 12.01 19.32
CA ALA A 3 25.33 11.20 18.10
C ALA A 3 26.55 10.27 18.18
N ARG A 4 26.33 9.06 18.71
CA ARG A 4 27.38 8.06 18.88
C ARG A 4 27.65 7.44 17.51
N ARG A 5 28.87 7.62 16.98
CA ARG A 5 29.33 6.99 15.75
C ARG A 5 29.25 5.48 15.87
N LEU A 6 28.84 4.81 14.78
CA LEU A 6 28.52 3.38 14.75
C LEU A 6 29.47 2.57 13.88
N VAL A 7 30.36 3.20 13.12
CA VAL A 7 31.56 2.61 12.52
C VAL A 7 32.58 3.74 12.38
N ASP A 8 33.87 3.48 12.65
CA ASP A 8 34.95 4.38 12.22
C ASP A 8 35.31 4.04 10.77
N ALA A 9 35.05 4.97 9.85
CA ALA A 9 35.46 4.82 8.46
C ALA A 9 36.94 5.19 8.31
N GLY A 10 37.75 4.35 7.67
CA GLY A 10 39.16 4.63 7.39
C GLY A 10 39.38 5.77 6.36
N GLN A 11 38.33 6.16 5.63
CA GLN A 11 38.32 7.23 4.64
C GLN A 11 37.01 8.03 4.76
N PRO A 12 37.03 9.37 4.58
CA PRO A 12 35.80 10.15 4.55
C PRO A 12 34.99 9.83 3.29
N THR A 13 33.70 9.54 3.44
CA THR A 13 32.76 9.48 2.31
C THR A 13 32.65 10.88 1.68
N PRO A 14 32.96 11.08 0.38
CA PRO A 14 32.87 12.40 -0.24
C PRO A 14 31.43 12.92 -0.21
N ALA A 15 31.22 14.16 0.23
CA ALA A 15 29.89 14.74 0.41
C ALA A 15 29.04 14.79 -0.88
N TRP A 16 29.69 14.81 -2.05
CA TRP A 16 29.02 14.77 -3.36
C TRP A 16 28.61 13.35 -3.79
N ALA A 17 29.12 12.32 -3.11
CA ALA A 17 28.86 10.92 -3.42
C ALA A 17 27.81 10.29 -2.48
N ALA A 18 27.43 10.95 -1.39
CA ALA A 18 26.45 10.41 -0.43
C ALA A 18 25.01 10.61 -0.94
N GLN A 19 24.40 9.54 -1.45
CA GLN A 19 23.02 9.53 -1.95
C GLN A 19 21.98 9.18 -0.88
N GLY A 20 22.42 8.79 0.33
CA GLY A 20 21.52 8.33 1.39
C GLY A 20 21.37 6.82 1.40
N LEU A 21 20.96 6.26 0.27
CA LEU A 21 20.97 4.82 -0.01
C LEU A 21 21.97 4.53 -1.12
N GLU A 22 23.07 3.93 -0.75
CA GLU A 22 24.20 3.69 -1.65
C GLU A 22 24.07 2.35 -2.37
N ALA A 23 23.56 1.34 -1.69
CA ALA A 23 23.25 0.03 -2.27
C ALA A 23 22.12 -0.65 -1.51
N GLN A 24 21.40 -1.54 -2.20
CA GLN A 24 20.38 -2.40 -1.61
C GLN A 24 20.41 -3.77 -2.27
N LEU A 25 20.18 -4.80 -1.48
CA LEU A 25 20.03 -6.17 -1.95
C LEU A 25 18.64 -6.67 -1.58
N PHE A 26 17.98 -7.36 -2.50
CA PHE A 26 16.80 -8.16 -2.19
C PHE A 26 17.20 -9.62 -2.18
N ALA A 27 17.03 -10.30 -1.05
CA ALA A 27 17.45 -11.69 -0.89
C ALA A 27 16.39 -12.54 -0.19
N THR A 28 16.52 -13.85 -0.36
CA THR A 28 15.68 -14.87 0.28
C THR A 28 16.49 -15.58 1.36
N THR A 29 16.01 -15.63 2.60
CA THR A 29 16.70 -16.34 3.69
C THR A 29 16.61 -17.87 3.58
N ARG A 30 15.62 -18.37 2.83
CA ARG A 30 15.33 -19.79 2.72
C ARG A 30 14.81 -20.20 1.33
N PRO A 31 15.06 -21.45 0.88
CA PRO A 31 14.55 -21.94 -0.39
C PRO A 31 13.03 -21.96 -0.48
N GLY A 32 12.49 -21.71 -1.68
CA GLY A 32 11.06 -21.85 -1.99
C GLY A 32 10.18 -20.64 -1.65
N LEU A 33 10.75 -19.51 -1.23
CA LEU A 33 10.00 -18.26 -1.12
C LEU A 33 9.66 -17.70 -2.51
N ILE A 34 8.44 -17.19 -2.66
CA ILE A 34 7.96 -16.59 -3.92
C ILE A 34 8.48 -15.16 -4.14
N ALA A 35 9.04 -14.55 -3.10
CA ALA A 35 9.58 -13.20 -3.11
C ALA A 35 10.69 -13.06 -2.04
N PRO A 36 11.60 -12.08 -2.17
CA PRO A 36 12.60 -11.73 -1.16
C PRO A 36 11.95 -11.39 0.20
N ASP A 37 12.43 -11.95 1.29
CA ASP A 37 11.94 -11.67 2.65
C ASP A 37 12.83 -10.70 3.43
N ILE A 38 14.02 -10.40 2.92
CA ILE A 38 14.97 -9.47 3.52
C ILE A 38 15.50 -8.44 2.53
N GLN A 39 15.87 -7.27 3.06
CA GLN A 39 16.52 -6.21 2.32
C GLN A 39 17.71 -5.62 3.09
N PRO A 40 18.93 -6.16 2.93
CA PRO A 40 20.15 -5.46 3.30
C PRO A 40 20.24 -4.08 2.65
N LEU A 41 20.42 -3.04 3.47
CA LEU A 41 20.54 -1.65 3.01
C LEU A 41 21.92 -1.08 3.37
N PHE A 42 22.57 -0.41 2.42
CA PHE A 42 23.80 0.34 2.63
C PHE A 42 23.50 1.85 2.68
N LEU A 43 23.52 2.45 3.88
CA LEU A 43 23.08 3.84 4.11
C LEU A 43 24.22 4.77 4.56
N SER A 44 24.54 5.80 3.79
CA SER A 44 25.69 6.69 4.09
C SER A 44 25.47 7.65 5.27
N TRP A 45 24.24 7.83 5.75
CA TRP A 45 23.90 8.88 6.73
C TRP A 45 23.81 8.39 8.18
N VAL A 46 23.64 7.07 8.39
CA VAL A 46 23.27 6.57 9.73
C VAL A 46 23.89 5.21 10.09
N TYR A 47 24.10 4.30 9.13
CA TYR A 47 24.69 2.97 9.37
C TYR A 47 25.16 2.40 8.04
N PRO A 48 26.41 1.91 7.89
CA PRO A 48 26.79 1.30 6.63
C PRO A 48 25.89 0.10 6.33
N LEU A 49 25.39 -0.68 7.29
CA LEU A 49 24.54 -1.84 6.98
C LEU A 49 23.32 -1.91 7.91
N VAL A 50 22.12 -2.07 7.34
CA VAL A 50 20.85 -2.20 8.09
C VAL A 50 20.09 -3.46 7.65
N ALA A 51 19.61 -4.22 8.64
CA ALA A 51 18.76 -5.38 8.43
C ALA A 51 17.28 -4.95 8.37
N GLN A 52 16.63 -5.21 7.23
CA GLN A 52 15.19 -4.97 7.06
C GLN A 52 14.43 -6.26 6.72
N LEU A 53 13.28 -6.45 7.38
CA LEU A 53 12.31 -7.51 7.10
C LEU A 53 11.25 -6.97 6.13
N LEU A 54 11.03 -7.64 5.00
CA LEU A 54 10.14 -7.17 3.93
C LEU A 54 8.70 -7.68 4.05
N HIS A 55 8.55 -8.95 4.39
CA HIS A 55 7.25 -9.64 4.37
C HIS A 55 6.95 -10.24 5.74
N PRO A 56 6.70 -9.41 6.78
CA PRO A 56 6.42 -9.91 8.11
C PRO A 56 5.17 -10.79 8.12
N TYR A 57 5.19 -11.85 8.91
CA TYR A 57 4.08 -12.73 9.21
C TYR A 57 3.24 -12.22 10.38
N SER A 58 3.86 -11.51 11.34
CA SER A 58 3.18 -10.84 12.44
C SER A 58 2.09 -9.90 11.90
N ARG A 59 0.95 -9.85 12.58
CA ARG A 59 -0.16 -8.95 12.24
C ARG A 59 -0.55 -8.17 13.48
N GLY A 60 -0.39 -6.85 13.40
CA GLY A 60 -0.82 -5.91 14.42
C GLY A 60 -2.26 -5.45 14.25
N GLU A 61 -2.64 -4.49 15.07
CA GLU A 61 -3.94 -3.83 15.01
C GLU A 61 -3.85 -2.35 15.35
N MET A 62 -4.83 -1.61 14.83
CA MET A 62 -5.08 -0.23 15.21
C MET A 62 -6.55 -0.12 15.63
N ARG A 63 -6.81 0.45 16.80
CA ARG A 63 -8.16 0.56 17.36
C ARG A 63 -8.41 1.96 17.90
N LEU A 64 -9.66 2.40 17.84
CA LEU A 64 -10.07 3.62 18.53
C LEU A 64 -9.80 3.47 20.03
N ARG A 65 -9.31 4.54 20.65
CA ARG A 65 -9.06 4.60 22.09
C ARG A 65 -10.33 4.94 22.87
N SER A 66 -11.18 5.78 22.28
CA SER A 66 -12.41 6.30 22.85
C SER A 66 -13.40 6.64 21.72
N ALA A 67 -14.53 7.26 22.08
CA ALA A 67 -15.47 7.83 21.12
C ALA A 67 -15.08 9.25 20.64
N ASP A 68 -14.06 9.87 21.25
CA ASP A 68 -13.56 11.18 20.82
C ASP A 68 -12.64 10.99 19.59
N PRO A 69 -12.97 11.57 18.43
CA PRO A 69 -12.17 11.41 17.21
C PRO A 69 -10.81 12.13 17.28
N THR A 70 -10.59 13.01 18.27
CA THR A 70 -9.30 13.70 18.48
C THR A 70 -8.30 12.88 19.30
N ASP A 71 -8.75 11.82 19.96
CA ASP A 71 -7.88 10.93 20.72
C ASP A 71 -7.00 10.09 19.77
N ALA A 72 -5.69 10.09 20.04
CA ALA A 72 -4.75 9.25 19.31
C ALA A 72 -5.14 7.76 19.42
N PRO A 73 -5.23 7.03 18.29
CA PRO A 73 -5.64 5.63 18.32
C PRO A 73 -4.67 4.77 19.13
N ARG A 74 -5.13 3.60 19.57
CA ARG A 74 -4.25 2.55 20.07
C ARG A 74 -3.63 1.86 18.86
N TYR A 75 -2.31 1.78 18.86
CA TYR A 75 -1.53 1.14 17.82
C TYR A 75 -0.65 0.06 18.47
N ASP A 76 -0.85 -1.19 18.05
CA ASP A 76 -0.03 -2.32 18.49
C ASP A 76 0.37 -3.13 17.24
N PRO A 77 1.62 -3.00 16.76
CA PRO A 77 2.10 -3.76 15.61
C PRO A 77 2.30 -5.25 15.90
N ARG A 78 2.30 -5.66 17.17
CA ARG A 78 2.59 -7.05 17.60
C ARG A 78 3.87 -7.59 16.98
N VAL A 79 4.93 -6.78 16.99
CA VAL A 79 6.24 -7.15 16.43
C VAL A 79 6.71 -8.46 17.05
N PHE A 80 7.14 -9.41 16.20
CA PHE A 80 7.56 -10.76 16.57
C PHE A 80 6.49 -11.62 17.26
N SER A 81 5.21 -11.34 17.06
CA SER A 81 4.13 -12.25 17.46
C SER A 81 4.16 -13.55 16.67
N ASP A 82 4.65 -13.51 15.42
CA ASP A 82 5.06 -14.69 14.68
C ASP A 82 6.57 -14.89 14.82
N PRO A 83 7.04 -16.05 15.33
CA PRO A 83 8.47 -16.29 15.55
C PRO A 83 9.29 -16.31 14.25
N ARG A 84 8.66 -16.54 13.08
CA ARG A 84 9.34 -16.52 11.79
C ARG A 84 9.98 -15.17 11.50
N ASP A 85 9.35 -14.08 11.91
CA ASP A 85 9.85 -12.72 11.68
C ASP A 85 11.18 -12.48 12.39
N LEU A 86 11.30 -12.99 13.62
CA LEU A 86 12.53 -12.86 14.40
C LEU A 86 13.65 -13.69 13.78
N GLU A 87 13.36 -14.93 13.37
CA GLU A 87 14.37 -15.78 12.74
C GLU A 87 14.85 -15.19 11.40
N THR A 88 13.93 -14.73 10.55
CA THR A 88 14.28 -14.06 9.28
C THR A 88 15.15 -12.82 9.52
N LEU A 89 14.90 -12.06 10.59
CA LEU A 89 15.73 -10.90 10.93
C LEU A 89 17.12 -11.32 11.43
N VAL A 90 17.23 -12.42 12.19
CA VAL A 90 18.53 -12.98 12.60
C VAL A 90 19.31 -13.49 11.40
N ASP A 91 18.66 -14.17 10.45
CA ASP A 91 19.27 -14.60 9.19
C ASP A 91 19.81 -13.41 8.39
N ASN A 92 19.08 -12.27 8.40
CA ASN A 92 19.54 -11.03 7.79
C ASN A 92 20.79 -10.46 8.48
N LEU A 93 20.84 -10.48 9.82
CA LEU A 93 22.04 -10.03 10.57
C LEU A 93 23.27 -10.88 10.24
N GLU A 94 23.10 -12.21 10.12
CA GLU A 94 24.18 -13.12 9.71
C GLU A 94 24.65 -12.82 8.29
N LEU A 95 23.73 -12.64 7.34
CA LEU A 95 24.05 -12.26 5.96
C LEU A 95 24.80 -10.92 5.89
N LEU A 96 24.39 -9.92 6.67
CA LEU A 96 25.08 -8.63 6.72
C LEU A 96 26.52 -8.76 7.21
N ARG A 97 26.78 -9.66 8.16
CA ARG A 97 28.14 -9.96 8.62
C ARG A 97 28.97 -10.64 7.53
N GLU A 98 28.38 -11.55 6.77
CA GLU A 98 29.04 -12.18 5.61
C GLU A 98 29.38 -11.15 4.52
N ILE A 99 28.47 -10.20 4.26
CA ILE A 99 28.69 -9.08 3.33
C ILE A 99 29.81 -8.18 3.87
N ALA A 100 29.76 -7.79 5.14
CA ALA A 100 30.77 -6.94 5.77
C ALA A 100 32.18 -7.58 5.77
N ALA A 101 32.26 -8.90 5.79
CA ALA A 101 33.52 -9.65 5.76
C ALA A 101 34.12 -9.82 4.34
N GLN A 102 33.51 -9.27 3.29
CA GLN A 102 34.07 -9.35 1.94
C GLN A 102 35.31 -8.45 1.81
N GLU A 103 36.34 -8.93 1.09
CA GLU A 103 37.62 -8.21 0.90
C GLU A 103 37.44 -6.81 0.34
N ALA A 104 36.47 -6.62 -0.56
CA ALA A 104 36.13 -5.33 -1.16
C ALA A 104 35.69 -4.26 -0.13
N LEU A 105 35.30 -4.66 1.09
CA LEU A 105 34.84 -3.77 2.16
C LEU A 105 35.88 -3.55 3.27
N TYR A 106 37.03 -4.23 3.24
CA TYR A 106 38.04 -4.14 4.32
C TYR A 106 38.59 -2.72 4.53
N GLU A 107 38.75 -1.92 3.47
CA GLU A 107 39.20 -0.52 3.60
C GLU A 107 38.12 0.42 4.16
N TRP A 108 36.87 -0.03 4.17
CA TRP A 108 35.69 0.78 4.50
C TRP A 108 35.10 0.45 5.88
N ILE A 109 35.29 -0.79 6.37
CA ILE A 109 34.73 -1.29 7.63
C ILE A 109 35.86 -1.59 8.60
N ASP A 110 36.00 -0.78 9.65
CA ASP A 110 36.97 -1.03 10.73
C ASP A 110 36.45 -2.09 11.72
N VAL A 111 35.26 -1.87 12.30
CA VAL A 111 34.63 -2.81 13.24
C VAL A 111 33.11 -2.74 13.19
N GLU A 112 32.45 -3.87 13.40
CA GLU A 112 31.01 -3.92 13.69
C GLU A 112 30.75 -3.26 15.06
N ALA A 113 30.05 -2.12 15.14
CA ALA A 113 29.72 -1.54 16.46
C ALA A 113 28.40 -2.05 17.04
N ILE A 114 27.43 -2.40 16.19
CA ILE A 114 26.12 -2.92 16.61
C ILE A 114 25.75 -4.10 15.70
N PRO A 115 25.36 -5.27 16.25
CA PRO A 115 25.37 -5.66 17.67
C PRO A 115 26.75 -5.71 18.33
N GLY A 116 27.82 -5.66 17.53
CA GLY A 116 29.19 -5.77 17.98
C GLY A 116 29.74 -7.20 17.88
N PRO A 117 31.07 -7.36 17.79
CA PRO A 117 31.72 -8.64 17.49
C PRO A 117 31.63 -9.68 18.63
N GLY A 118 31.18 -9.25 19.81
CA GLY A 118 31.03 -10.11 20.99
C GLY A 118 29.78 -10.99 20.95
N LEU A 119 28.77 -10.63 20.16
CA LEU A 119 27.54 -11.41 20.03
C LEU A 119 27.70 -12.41 18.88
N ARG A 120 27.85 -13.69 19.22
CA ARG A 120 28.22 -14.76 18.27
C ARG A 120 27.19 -15.87 18.16
N SER A 121 26.34 -16.07 19.17
CA SER A 121 25.29 -17.08 19.09
C SER A 121 24.00 -16.49 18.50
N ARG A 122 23.20 -17.32 17.83
CA ARG A 122 21.86 -16.92 17.36
C ARG A 122 20.96 -16.47 18.50
N GLU A 123 21.11 -17.03 19.70
CA GLU A 123 20.37 -16.59 20.89
C GLU A 123 20.70 -15.14 21.24
N GLN A 124 21.99 -14.78 21.27
CA GLN A 124 22.42 -13.39 21.48
C GLN A 124 21.91 -12.45 20.38
N LEU A 125 21.89 -12.91 19.12
CA LEU A 125 21.34 -12.12 18.00
C LEU A 125 19.83 -11.93 18.11
N ARG A 126 19.09 -12.92 18.58
CA ARG A 126 17.65 -12.79 18.87
C ARG A 126 17.40 -11.76 19.96
N ASP A 127 18.14 -11.83 21.06
CA ASP A 127 18.01 -10.88 22.17
C ASP A 127 18.32 -9.46 21.70
N HIS A 128 19.38 -9.31 20.89
CA HIS A 128 19.69 -8.04 20.25
C HIS A 128 18.54 -7.54 19.38
N ALA A 129 18.06 -8.36 18.44
CA ALA A 129 16.96 -8.00 17.53
C ALA A 129 15.69 -7.60 18.29
N ARG A 130 15.35 -8.30 19.37
CA ARG A 130 14.22 -7.92 20.25
C ARG A 130 14.42 -6.57 20.92
N ALA A 131 15.64 -6.27 21.35
CA ALA A 131 15.95 -5.03 22.05
C ALA A 131 16.08 -3.81 21.12
N THR A 132 16.41 -4.02 19.84
CA THR A 132 16.78 -2.93 18.93
C THR A 132 15.87 -2.76 17.72
N VAL A 133 14.92 -3.68 17.48
CA VAL A 133 14.00 -3.56 16.34
C VAL A 133 13.23 -2.24 16.40
N VAL A 134 13.18 -1.57 15.26
CA VAL A 134 12.37 -0.37 15.04
C VAL A 134 11.54 -0.54 13.79
N SER A 135 10.45 0.22 13.72
CA SER A 135 9.59 0.25 12.54
C SER A 135 10.28 1.00 11.41
N GLY A 136 10.25 0.45 10.19
CA GLY A 136 10.61 1.17 8.96
C GLY A 136 9.58 2.22 8.50
N HIS A 137 8.50 2.42 9.27
CA HIS A 137 7.42 3.40 9.02
C HIS A 137 6.58 3.13 7.75
N HIS A 138 6.45 1.85 7.37
CA HIS A 138 5.66 1.38 6.23
C HIS A 138 4.46 0.53 6.65
N GLN A 139 3.72 0.96 7.69
CA GLN A 139 2.52 0.25 8.15
C GLN A 139 1.44 0.27 7.07
N ILE A 140 0.93 -0.92 6.70
CA ILE A 140 -0.14 -1.09 5.71
C ILE A 140 -1.16 -2.14 6.17
N GLY A 141 -2.31 -2.19 5.51
CA GLY A 141 -3.27 -3.29 5.63
C GLY A 141 -4.36 -3.15 6.70
N THR A 142 -4.41 -2.03 7.43
CA THR A 142 -5.48 -1.74 8.42
C THR A 142 -6.88 -1.67 7.79
N ALA A 143 -6.97 -1.27 6.52
CA ALA A 143 -8.17 -1.35 5.69
C ALA A 143 -7.86 -2.12 4.40
N ARG A 144 -7.61 -3.43 4.51
CA ARG A 144 -7.17 -4.23 3.36
C ARG A 144 -8.24 -4.28 2.26
N MET A 145 -7.76 -4.22 1.02
CA MET A 145 -8.55 -4.43 -0.18
C MET A 145 -8.62 -5.91 -0.53
N GLY A 146 -9.79 -6.40 -0.95
CA GLY A 146 -9.93 -7.74 -1.52
C GLY A 146 -11.39 -8.16 -1.72
N LEU A 147 -11.61 -9.38 -2.20
CA LEU A 147 -12.94 -9.89 -2.57
C LEU A 147 -13.55 -10.83 -1.53
N ASP A 148 -12.85 -11.09 -0.43
CA ASP A 148 -13.31 -12.00 0.62
C ASP A 148 -13.93 -11.23 1.81
N ALA A 149 -14.67 -11.96 2.66
CA ALA A 149 -15.44 -11.38 3.75
C ALA A 149 -14.62 -10.65 4.83
N ALA A 150 -13.31 -10.88 4.90
CA ALA A 150 -12.43 -10.20 5.83
C ALA A 150 -11.73 -8.96 5.23
N SER A 151 -12.08 -8.56 3.99
CA SER A 151 -11.65 -7.30 3.41
C SER A 151 -12.50 -6.15 3.93
N VAL A 152 -11.86 -5.02 4.24
CA VAL A 152 -12.56 -3.79 4.65
C VAL A 152 -13.11 -3.07 3.43
N VAL A 153 -12.42 -3.19 2.31
CA VAL A 153 -12.74 -2.46 1.08
C VAL A 153 -12.67 -3.43 -0.10
N ASP A 154 -13.59 -3.28 -1.03
CA ASP A 154 -13.56 -4.03 -2.29
C ASP A 154 -12.56 -3.40 -3.27
N ALA A 155 -12.39 -4.02 -4.43
CA ALA A 155 -11.52 -3.51 -5.49
C ALA A 155 -12.09 -2.24 -6.19
N GLN A 156 -13.22 -1.70 -5.75
CA GLN A 156 -13.95 -0.66 -6.48
C GLN A 156 -13.51 0.78 -6.16
N LEU A 157 -12.29 0.97 -5.64
CA LEU A 157 -11.69 2.30 -5.33
C LEU A 157 -12.46 3.16 -4.32
N ARG A 158 -13.61 2.72 -3.80
CA ARG A 158 -14.50 3.47 -2.90
C ARG A 158 -13.77 3.99 -1.65
N ALA A 159 -12.84 3.21 -1.12
CA ALA A 159 -12.07 3.58 0.04
C ALA A 159 -11.04 4.68 -0.22
N LEU A 160 -10.44 4.70 -1.41
CA LEU A 160 -9.53 5.77 -1.82
C LEU A 160 -10.28 7.09 -1.94
N ILE A 161 -11.48 7.05 -2.52
CA ILE A 161 -12.39 8.19 -2.61
C ILE A 161 -12.80 8.66 -1.21
N ALA A 162 -13.23 7.74 -0.33
CA ALA A 162 -13.65 8.07 1.03
C ALA A 162 -12.50 8.63 1.90
N ALA A 163 -11.26 8.22 1.65
CA ALA A 163 -10.09 8.73 2.37
C ALA A 163 -9.70 10.15 1.96
N GLN A 164 -10.07 10.59 0.76
CA GLN A 164 -9.71 11.89 0.18
C GLN A 164 -10.95 12.53 -0.49
N PRO A 165 -12.02 12.82 0.26
CA PRO A 165 -13.30 13.22 -0.32
C PRO A 165 -13.23 14.57 -1.04
N GLU A 166 -12.40 15.49 -0.56
CA GLU A 166 -12.19 16.81 -1.18
C GLU A 166 -11.47 16.67 -2.53
N LEU A 167 -10.34 15.94 -2.56
CA LEU A 167 -9.62 15.68 -3.80
C LEU A 167 -10.50 14.92 -4.82
N ALA A 168 -11.29 13.96 -4.35
CA ALA A 168 -12.22 13.25 -5.23
C ALA A 168 -13.31 14.19 -5.77
N ALA A 169 -13.86 15.08 -4.94
CA ALA A 169 -14.82 16.08 -5.38
C ALA A 169 -14.20 17.04 -6.42
N ASP A 170 -12.96 17.49 -6.20
CA ASP A 170 -12.26 18.41 -7.11
C ASP A 170 -11.95 17.75 -8.46
N VAL A 171 -11.37 16.55 -8.45
CA VAL A 171 -10.98 15.83 -9.68
C VAL A 171 -12.20 15.41 -10.50
N LEU A 172 -13.31 15.09 -9.84
CA LEU A 172 -14.50 14.57 -10.49
C LEU A 172 -15.58 15.63 -10.70
N ALA A 173 -15.37 16.88 -10.25
CA ALA A 173 -16.36 17.95 -10.20
C ALA A 173 -17.16 18.06 -11.51
N ASP A 174 -16.47 18.17 -12.64
CA ASP A 174 -17.09 18.32 -13.97
C ASP A 174 -17.98 17.12 -14.34
N THR A 175 -17.51 15.90 -14.03
CA THR A 175 -18.25 14.68 -14.35
C THR A 175 -19.40 14.37 -13.39
N ILE A 176 -19.26 14.76 -12.11
CA ILE A 176 -20.29 14.61 -11.09
C ILE A 176 -21.42 15.61 -11.34
N THR A 177 -21.07 16.88 -11.56
CA THR A 177 -22.06 17.95 -11.80
C THR A 177 -22.86 17.74 -13.09
N ALA A 178 -22.33 16.99 -14.05
CA ALA A 178 -23.06 16.56 -15.25
C ALA A 178 -24.35 15.77 -14.93
N PHE A 179 -24.45 15.15 -13.75
CA PHE A 179 -25.65 14.44 -13.29
C PHE A 179 -26.56 15.30 -12.40
N ASP A 180 -26.05 16.37 -11.79
CA ASP A 180 -26.80 17.22 -10.84
C ASP A 180 -28.00 17.94 -11.49
N GLY A 181 -27.95 18.20 -12.80
CA GLY A 181 -29.02 18.88 -13.55
C GLY A 181 -30.14 17.98 -14.07
N LEU A 182 -30.10 16.67 -13.78
CA LEU A 182 -31.06 15.69 -14.29
C LEU A 182 -32.17 15.40 -13.28
N HIS A 183 -33.31 14.92 -13.78
CA HIS A 183 -34.36 14.37 -12.92
C HIS A 183 -33.83 13.15 -12.16
N PRO A 184 -34.16 12.94 -10.87
CA PRO A 184 -33.63 11.83 -10.07
C PRO A 184 -33.81 10.45 -10.72
N ASP A 185 -34.98 10.18 -11.30
CA ASP A 185 -35.25 8.91 -12.01
C ASP A 185 -34.37 8.72 -13.26
N ASP A 186 -34.05 9.82 -13.95
CA ASP A 186 -33.15 9.81 -15.10
C ASP A 186 -31.72 9.50 -14.64
N THR A 187 -31.28 10.12 -13.55
CA THR A 187 -29.96 9.88 -12.95
C THR A 187 -29.82 8.44 -12.49
N ASP A 188 -30.78 7.91 -11.73
CA ASP A 188 -30.77 6.51 -11.27
C ASP A 188 -30.73 5.54 -12.46
N ALA A 189 -31.54 5.79 -13.48
CA ALA A 189 -31.56 4.97 -14.70
C ALA A 189 -30.20 4.97 -15.44
N LEU A 190 -29.52 6.11 -15.55
CA LEU A 190 -28.21 6.23 -16.18
C LEU A 190 -27.11 5.57 -15.33
N VAL A 191 -27.06 5.87 -14.03
CA VAL A 191 -26.09 5.31 -13.08
C VAL A 191 -26.19 3.78 -13.03
N ARG A 192 -27.41 3.23 -12.88
CA ARG A 192 -27.63 1.77 -12.88
C ARG A 192 -27.20 1.12 -14.19
N THR A 193 -27.46 1.77 -15.32
CA THR A 193 -27.08 1.23 -16.64
C THR A 193 -25.57 1.19 -16.81
N ALA A 194 -24.86 2.24 -16.42
CA ALA A 194 -23.40 2.30 -16.53
C ALA A 194 -22.71 1.33 -15.57
N LEU A 195 -23.15 1.23 -14.31
CA LEU A 195 -22.61 0.27 -13.36
C LEU A 195 -22.80 -1.18 -13.83
N ALA A 196 -23.99 -1.50 -14.34
CA ALA A 196 -24.24 -2.82 -14.93
C ALA A 196 -23.34 -3.07 -16.17
N TRP A 197 -23.05 -2.05 -16.97
CA TRP A 197 -22.14 -2.19 -18.12
C TRP A 197 -20.72 -2.58 -17.68
N PHE A 198 -20.20 -1.97 -16.61
CA PHE A 198 -18.93 -2.37 -16.01
C PHE A 198 -18.98 -3.80 -15.43
N GLU A 199 -20.06 -4.15 -14.73
CA GLU A 199 -20.27 -5.50 -14.17
C GLU A 199 -20.25 -6.58 -15.26
N PHE A 200 -20.95 -6.35 -16.36
CA PHE A 200 -21.02 -7.27 -17.50
C PHE A 200 -19.92 -7.07 -18.55
N ARG A 201 -18.79 -6.48 -18.17
CA ARG A 201 -17.58 -6.34 -19.01
C ARG A 201 -17.88 -5.75 -20.39
N GLY A 202 -18.78 -4.77 -20.43
CA GLY A 202 -19.16 -4.04 -21.61
C GLY A 202 -20.27 -4.64 -22.48
N SER A 203 -20.89 -5.74 -22.05
CA SER A 203 -21.96 -6.39 -22.82
C SER A 203 -23.31 -5.69 -22.67
N THR A 204 -23.70 -4.91 -23.68
CA THR A 204 -25.01 -4.23 -23.71
C THR A 204 -26.20 -5.19 -23.73
N ALA A 205 -26.02 -6.39 -24.30
CA ALA A 205 -27.03 -7.44 -24.30
C ALA A 205 -27.26 -8.02 -22.88
N ALA A 206 -26.18 -8.26 -22.13
CA ALA A 206 -26.27 -8.75 -20.76
C ALA A 206 -26.88 -7.70 -19.82
N VAL A 207 -26.50 -6.42 -19.98
CA VAL A 207 -27.12 -5.30 -19.26
C VAL A 207 -28.61 -5.18 -19.58
N GLY A 208 -28.98 -5.25 -20.86
CA GLY A 208 -30.39 -5.22 -21.27
C GLY A 208 -31.20 -6.34 -20.62
N LYS A 209 -30.65 -7.55 -20.58
CA LYS A 209 -31.27 -8.67 -19.86
C LYS A 209 -31.39 -8.42 -18.35
N ARG A 210 -30.34 -7.91 -17.70
CA ARG A 210 -30.32 -7.63 -16.24
C ARG A 210 -31.33 -6.55 -15.83
N LEU A 211 -31.46 -5.51 -16.64
CA LEU A 211 -32.30 -4.34 -16.34
C LEU A 211 -33.68 -4.41 -17.00
N HIS A 212 -34.01 -5.50 -17.69
CA HIS A 212 -35.24 -5.66 -18.47
C HIS A 212 -35.44 -4.57 -19.54
N LEU A 213 -34.36 -4.21 -20.23
CA LEU A 213 -34.32 -3.20 -21.29
C LEU A 213 -33.92 -3.81 -22.63
N HIS A 214 -34.37 -3.20 -23.72
CA HIS A 214 -33.82 -3.50 -25.03
C HIS A 214 -32.36 -3.01 -25.12
N ARG A 215 -31.49 -3.74 -25.84
CA ARG A 215 -30.06 -3.38 -25.97
C ARG A 215 -29.83 -1.96 -26.49
N ASN A 216 -30.72 -1.46 -27.36
CA ASN A 216 -30.62 -0.11 -27.91
C ASN A 216 -30.89 0.96 -26.84
N THR A 217 -31.74 0.67 -25.87
CA THR A 217 -31.95 1.57 -24.72
C THR A 217 -30.69 1.65 -23.87
N VAL A 218 -29.98 0.54 -23.68
CA VAL A 218 -28.68 0.52 -23.00
C VAL A 218 -27.67 1.38 -23.76
N LEU A 219 -27.51 1.18 -25.08
CA LEU A 219 -26.63 1.98 -25.92
C LEU A 219 -26.96 3.48 -25.83
N HIS A 220 -28.23 3.84 -25.97
CA HIS A 220 -28.68 5.24 -25.89
C HIS A 220 -28.34 5.88 -24.53
N ARG A 221 -28.50 5.14 -23.44
CA ARG A 221 -28.14 5.63 -22.10
C ARG A 221 -26.63 5.80 -21.94
N LEU A 222 -25.83 4.88 -22.45
CA LEU A 222 -24.37 5.03 -22.43
C LEU A 222 -23.93 6.24 -23.25
N GLU A 223 -24.44 6.41 -24.48
CA GLU A 223 -24.18 7.59 -25.32
C GLU A 223 -24.60 8.90 -24.65
N ARG A 224 -25.71 8.89 -23.91
CA ARG A 224 -26.16 10.06 -23.13
C ARG A 224 -25.16 10.40 -22.04
N ILE A 225 -24.62 9.41 -21.33
CA ILE A 225 -23.58 9.61 -20.31
C ILE A 225 -22.30 10.17 -20.94
N GLU A 226 -21.87 9.64 -22.09
CA GLU A 226 -20.68 10.17 -22.77
C GLU A 226 -20.86 11.64 -23.20
N LYS A 227 -22.05 12.02 -23.68
CA LYS A 227 -22.37 13.41 -24.03
C LYS A 227 -22.41 14.33 -22.81
N LEU A 228 -22.94 13.86 -21.69
CA LEU A 228 -23.04 14.64 -20.45
C LEU A 228 -21.67 14.87 -19.81
N THR A 229 -20.82 13.85 -19.79
CA THR A 229 -19.55 13.85 -19.06
C THR A 229 -18.33 14.20 -19.92
N GLY A 230 -18.44 14.11 -21.24
CA GLY A 230 -17.31 14.19 -22.17
C GLY A 230 -16.38 12.98 -22.14
N ALA A 231 -16.63 11.99 -21.28
CA ALA A 231 -15.82 10.79 -21.13
C ALA A 231 -16.44 9.61 -21.88
N ALA A 232 -15.63 8.80 -22.57
CA ALA A 232 -16.10 7.67 -23.37
C ALA A 232 -15.84 6.32 -22.69
N PHE A 233 -16.83 5.41 -22.72
CA PHE A 233 -16.71 4.04 -22.21
C PHE A 233 -15.73 3.19 -23.03
N ALA A 234 -15.58 3.51 -24.32
CA ALA A 234 -14.65 2.80 -25.21
C ALA A 234 -13.17 3.20 -25.01
N VAL A 235 -12.90 4.33 -24.33
CA VAL A 235 -11.54 4.83 -24.08
C VAL A 235 -11.13 4.43 -22.66
N PRO A 236 -10.01 3.70 -22.43
CA PRO A 236 -9.65 3.22 -21.10
C PRO A 236 -9.61 4.29 -20.00
N ALA A 237 -9.04 5.46 -20.31
CA ALA A 237 -9.01 6.59 -19.37
C ALA A 237 -10.41 7.17 -19.10
N GLY A 238 -11.25 7.26 -20.14
CA GLY A 238 -12.65 7.71 -20.00
C GLY A 238 -13.49 6.72 -19.19
N ALA A 239 -13.34 5.42 -19.44
CA ALA A 239 -13.99 4.37 -18.68
C ALA A 239 -13.57 4.36 -17.20
N ALA A 240 -12.28 4.54 -16.92
CA ALA A 240 -11.78 4.66 -15.55
C ALA A 240 -12.35 5.89 -14.84
N LEU A 241 -12.35 7.05 -15.50
CA LEU A 241 -12.94 8.28 -14.99
C LEU A 241 -14.43 8.08 -14.67
N LEU A 242 -15.21 7.61 -15.64
CA LEU A 242 -16.64 7.33 -15.47
C LEU A 242 -16.91 6.36 -14.31
N TYR A 243 -16.12 5.29 -14.19
CA TYR A 243 -16.27 4.35 -13.09
C TYR A 243 -16.07 5.04 -11.74
N VAL A 244 -14.98 5.78 -11.57
CA VAL A 244 -14.66 6.52 -10.34
C VAL A 244 -15.73 7.57 -10.03
N THR A 245 -16.21 8.32 -11.03
CA THR A 245 -17.32 9.28 -10.90
C THR A 245 -18.58 8.61 -10.35
N LEU A 246 -18.97 7.45 -10.88
CA LEU A 246 -20.17 6.73 -10.44
C LEU A 246 -20.00 6.19 -9.00
N GLN A 247 -18.80 5.72 -8.64
CA GLN A 247 -18.51 5.30 -7.26
C GLN A 247 -18.57 6.48 -6.29
N ALA A 248 -18.04 7.64 -6.67
CA ALA A 248 -18.11 8.87 -5.88
C ALA A 248 -19.56 9.36 -5.73
N TRP A 249 -20.36 9.30 -6.81
CA TRP A 249 -21.79 9.63 -6.79
C TRP A 249 -22.54 8.80 -5.74
N LEU A 250 -22.36 7.49 -5.73
CA LEU A 250 -23.00 6.58 -4.77
C LEU A 250 -22.62 6.89 -3.31
N LEU A 251 -21.41 7.42 -3.06
CA LEU A 251 -20.97 7.82 -1.73
C LEU A 251 -21.57 9.18 -1.28
N ARG A 252 -21.99 10.05 -2.20
CA ARG A 252 -22.63 11.36 -1.90
C ARG A 252 -24.09 11.22 -1.46
N THR A 253 -24.78 10.16 -1.86
CA THR A 253 -26.20 9.91 -1.54
C THR A 253 -26.35 8.69 -0.64
N PRO A 254 -26.29 8.82 0.70
CA PRO A 254 -26.52 7.71 1.61
C PRO A 254 -28.02 7.40 1.65
N GLY A 255 -28.48 6.44 0.86
CA GLY A 255 -29.84 5.91 0.92
C GLY A 255 -30.31 5.26 -0.38
N GLU A 256 -30.77 4.01 -0.29
CA GLU A 256 -31.63 3.30 -1.26
C GLU A 256 -31.04 2.62 -2.51
N HIS A 257 -29.73 2.44 -2.63
CA HIS A 257 -29.18 1.60 -3.71
C HIS A 257 -28.85 0.18 -3.21
N THR A 258 -29.88 -0.67 -3.13
CA THR A 258 -29.68 -2.14 -3.06
C THR A 258 -29.42 -2.64 -4.49
N ILE A 259 -28.28 -3.31 -4.71
CA ILE A 259 -27.89 -3.96 -5.98
C ILE A 259 -28.67 -5.25 -6.19
#